data_AF-A0A8B6GZ92-F1
#
_entry.id   AF-A0A8B6GZ92-F1
#
_cell.length_a   1.000
_cell.length_b   1.000
_cell.length_c   1.000
_cell.angle_alpha   90.00
_cell.angle_beta   90.00
_cell.angle_gamma   90.00
#
_symmetry.space_group_name_H-M   'P 1'
#
loop_
_entity.id
_entity.type
_entity.pdbx_description
1 polymer ?
#
loop_
_entity_poly.entity_id
_entity_poly.type
_entity_poly.pdbx_seq_one_letter_code
_entity_poly.pdbx_strand_id
1 'polypeptide(L)'
;MKKTEAIIKEVGVPIYVFACTGTNHFRKPSTMMWDHLVEHCNKGIKPDMSKCLYVGDAAGRAKEWSPGKPKDFSCSDRMFAANVGIDFHTPEEYFLKEKVAPFQWRSMDPNTFLSNAEKPKKAQHHSNKQELVVMCGCPASGKSTFRRRYFEKHGYQVVNRDTMGTMVKCVKAAKEAVKNGKSVIADNTNPSAAARKDFIDVAKKAGIPCRCYVMKTPLELAHHLNLVRQNQTEGQVRRIPDVGFHVYRKNFEAPTKTEGFSEITEIDFIPDFDNKSDESLFRQWTDSA
;
A
#
# COMPACT_ATOMS: atom_id res chain seq x y z
N MET A 1 -9.18 -1.85 29.61
CA MET A 1 -8.50 -1.06 30.66
C MET A 1 -8.15 -1.90 31.89
N LYS A 2 -9.08 -2.59 32.55
CA LYS A 2 -8.81 -3.44 33.74
C LYS A 2 -7.57 -4.36 33.65
N LYS A 3 -7.36 -5.05 32.51
CA LYS A 3 -6.17 -5.91 32.31
C LYS A 3 -4.87 -5.11 32.31
N THR A 4 -4.85 -3.98 31.61
CA THR A 4 -3.70 -3.08 31.52
C THR A 4 -3.36 -2.49 32.89
N GLU A 5 -4.35 -2.01 33.63
CA GLU A 5 -4.17 -1.48 34.98
C GLU A 5 -3.59 -2.53 35.94
N ALA A 6 -4.05 -3.77 35.86
CA ALA A 6 -3.50 -4.87 36.65
C ALA A 6 -2.03 -5.14 36.32
N ILE A 7 -1.64 -5.11 35.05
CA ILE A 7 -0.24 -5.28 34.63
C ILE A 7 0.62 -4.13 35.16
N ILE A 8 0.18 -2.88 35.01
CA ILE A 8 0.93 -1.71 35.51
C ILE A 8 1.14 -1.81 37.03
N LYS A 9 0.09 -2.21 37.76
CA LYS A 9 0.16 -2.42 39.21
C LYS A 9 1.19 -3.49 39.58
N GLU A 10 1.24 -4.59 38.84
CA GLU A 10 2.18 -5.69 39.09
C GLU A 10 3.63 -5.31 38.76
N VAL A 11 3.87 -4.61 37.65
CA VAL A 11 5.23 -4.18 37.25
C VAL A 11 5.78 -3.12 38.21
N GLY A 12 4.91 -2.32 38.84
CA GLY A 12 5.31 -1.41 39.92
C GLY A 12 6.04 -0.14 39.46
N VAL A 13 5.98 0.22 38.18
CA VAL A 13 6.55 1.46 37.63
C VAL A 13 5.50 2.25 36.84
N PRO A 14 5.60 3.59 36.77
CA PRO A 14 4.71 4.39 35.93
C PRO A 14 4.88 4.05 34.44
N ILE A 15 3.78 3.79 33.73
CA ILE A 15 3.79 3.36 32.33
C ILE A 15 2.75 4.17 31.54
N TYR A 16 3.16 4.69 30.37
CA TYR A 16 2.23 5.14 29.33
C TYR A 16 1.85 3.97 28.43
N VAL A 17 0.55 3.82 28.13
CA VAL A 17 0.07 2.74 27.27
C VAL A 17 -0.62 3.32 26.04
N PHE A 18 -0.10 2.97 24.88
CA PHE A 18 -0.70 3.24 23.58
C PHE A 18 -1.25 1.93 23.00
N ALA A 19 -2.53 1.91 22.63
CA ALA A 19 -3.20 0.71 22.15
C ALA A 19 -3.91 0.99 20.82
N CYS A 20 -3.41 0.39 19.74
CA CYS A 20 -4.08 0.39 18.45
C CYS A 20 -5.15 -0.73 18.40
N THR A 21 -6.43 -0.35 18.48
CA THR A 21 -7.56 -1.29 18.58
C THR A 21 -8.08 -1.83 17.25
N GLY A 22 -7.39 -1.56 16.12
CA GLY A 22 -7.79 -2.04 14.80
C GLY A 22 -6.68 -2.00 13.75
N THR A 23 -7.07 -2.13 12.49
CA THR A 23 -6.16 -2.08 11.33
C THR A 23 -6.13 -0.66 10.75
N ASN A 24 -5.54 0.28 11.51
CA ASN A 24 -5.42 1.68 11.12
C ASN A 24 -3.94 2.11 11.01
N HIS A 25 -3.72 3.39 10.72
CA HIS A 25 -2.39 3.97 10.49
C HIS A 25 -1.49 3.98 11.74
N PHE A 26 -2.02 3.76 12.95
CA PHE A 26 -1.23 3.59 14.16
C PHE A 26 -0.70 2.15 14.34
N ARG A 27 -1.16 1.19 13.53
CA ARG A 27 -0.72 -0.21 13.66
C ARG A 27 0.74 -0.33 13.22
N LYS A 28 1.57 -0.92 14.09
CA LYS A 28 2.94 -1.33 13.78
C LYS A 28 2.99 -2.06 12.42
N PRO A 29 4.02 -1.82 11.59
CA PRO A 29 5.24 -1.08 11.91
C PRO A 29 5.21 0.44 11.68
N SER A 30 4.03 1.03 11.50
CA SER A 30 3.89 2.49 11.41
C SER A 30 4.46 3.21 12.64
N THR A 31 5.17 4.32 12.41
CA THR A 31 5.75 5.16 13.47
C THR A 31 4.73 6.02 14.19
N MET A 32 3.49 6.11 13.71
CA MET A 32 2.54 7.13 14.17
C MET A 32 2.20 7.06 15.67
N MET A 33 2.33 5.89 16.33
CA MET A 33 2.21 5.83 17.80
C MET A 33 3.41 6.45 18.52
N TRP A 34 4.62 6.29 17.98
CA TRP A 34 5.81 6.98 18.46
C TRP A 34 5.70 8.49 18.23
N ASP A 35 5.30 8.89 17.03
CA ASP A 35 5.13 10.30 16.67
C ASP A 35 4.12 10.97 17.62
N HIS A 36 2.98 10.33 17.86
CA HIS A 36 1.98 10.81 18.82
C HIS A 36 2.51 10.92 20.26
N LEU A 37 3.33 9.96 20.73
CA LEU A 37 3.99 10.04 22.02
C LEU A 37 4.87 11.30 22.10
N VAL A 38 5.73 11.51 21.10
CA VAL A 38 6.70 12.62 21.08
C VAL A 38 5.99 13.97 20.98
N GLU A 39 5.01 14.09 20.08
CA GLU A 39 4.33 15.35 19.77
C GLU A 39 3.34 15.77 20.85
N HIS A 40 2.62 14.82 21.46
CA HIS A 40 1.46 15.13 22.31
C HIS A 40 1.59 14.65 23.74
N CYS A 41 2.35 13.59 24.01
CA CYS A 41 2.39 12.97 25.34
C CYS A 41 3.71 13.21 26.09
N ASN A 42 4.74 13.75 25.44
CA ASN A 42 6.07 13.96 26.03
C ASN A 42 6.36 15.40 26.47
N LYS A 43 5.33 16.24 26.63
CA LYS A 43 5.45 17.63 27.13
C LYS A 43 6.46 18.50 26.35
N GLY A 44 6.61 18.25 25.05
CA GLY A 44 7.57 18.95 24.19
C GLY A 44 9.04 18.57 24.39
N ILE A 45 9.34 17.58 25.24
CA ILE A 45 10.68 17.04 25.42
C ILE A 45 11.00 16.15 24.21
N LYS A 46 12.11 16.43 23.53
CA LYS A 46 12.60 15.58 22.44
C LYS A 46 13.34 14.37 23.03
N PRO A 47 12.98 13.13 22.66
CA PRO A 47 13.72 11.96 23.11
C PRO A 47 15.16 11.97 22.61
N ASP A 48 16.08 11.52 23.46
CA ASP A 48 17.44 11.18 23.03
C ASP A 48 17.41 9.78 22.39
N MET A 49 17.36 9.75 21.07
CA MET A 49 17.19 8.52 20.29
C MET A 49 18.25 7.46 20.62
N SER A 50 19.46 7.88 20.97
CA SER A 50 20.55 6.96 21.35
C SER A 50 20.33 6.23 22.67
N LYS A 51 19.37 6.70 23.49
CA LYS A 51 18.98 6.10 24.77
C LYS A 51 17.61 5.43 24.68
N CYS A 52 16.94 5.54 23.55
CA CYS A 52 15.65 4.92 23.30
C CYS A 52 15.87 3.52 22.74
N LEU A 53 15.06 2.58 23.22
CA LEU A 53 15.03 1.21 22.73
C LEU A 53 13.60 0.69 22.70
N TYR A 54 13.37 -0.33 21.91
CA TYR A 54 12.10 -1.02 21.79
C TYR A 54 12.30 -2.53 21.97
N VAL A 55 11.54 -3.12 22.88
CA VAL A 55 11.60 -4.56 23.17
C VAL A 55 10.28 -5.20 22.75
N GLY A 56 10.33 -6.22 21.89
CA GLY A 56 9.13 -6.88 21.37
C GLY A 56 9.40 -8.28 20.82
N ASP A 57 8.38 -9.13 20.82
CA ASP A 57 8.48 -10.53 20.41
C ASP A 57 8.20 -10.74 18.92
N ALA A 58 7.54 -9.80 18.25
CA ALA A 58 7.31 -9.85 16.80
C ALA A 58 8.58 -9.46 16.02
N ALA A 59 9.60 -10.29 16.14
CA ALA A 59 10.97 -10.00 15.73
C ALA A 59 11.39 -10.74 14.44
N GLY A 60 10.48 -11.47 13.80
CA GLY A 60 10.73 -12.19 12.55
C GLY A 60 11.59 -13.44 12.69
N ARG A 61 11.77 -13.99 13.90
CA ARG A 61 12.60 -15.17 14.16
C ARG A 61 12.07 -16.40 13.43
N ALA A 62 12.99 -17.25 12.95
CA ALA A 62 12.67 -18.49 12.24
C ALA A 62 12.17 -19.59 13.19
N LYS A 63 11.61 -20.68 12.67
CA LYS A 63 11.23 -21.83 13.52
C LYS A 63 12.47 -22.40 14.21
N GLU A 64 12.33 -22.84 15.46
CA GLU A 64 13.44 -23.35 16.29
C GLU A 64 14.52 -22.29 16.58
N TRP A 65 14.15 -21.01 16.66
CA TRP A 65 15.04 -19.96 17.17
C TRP A 65 15.46 -20.20 18.63
N SER A 66 14.70 -21.01 19.35
CA SER A 66 14.98 -21.61 20.65
C SER A 66 14.27 -22.98 20.71
N PRO A 67 14.73 -23.97 21.49
CA PRO A 67 14.19 -25.33 21.47
C PRO A 67 12.66 -25.40 21.61
N GLY A 68 11.98 -25.92 20.59
CA GLY A 68 10.54 -26.10 20.56
C GLY A 68 9.73 -24.82 20.31
N LYS A 69 10.38 -23.69 20.00
CA LYS A 69 9.69 -22.44 19.68
C LYS A 69 9.28 -22.38 18.20
N PRO A 70 8.01 -22.02 17.92
CA PRO A 70 7.58 -21.78 16.55
C PRO A 70 8.27 -20.52 15.99
N LYS A 71 8.20 -20.35 14.67
CA LYS A 71 8.56 -19.07 14.04
C LYS A 71 7.70 -17.94 14.62
N ASP A 72 8.26 -16.73 14.72
CA ASP A 72 7.46 -15.57 15.10
C ASP A 72 6.33 -15.35 14.09
N PHE A 73 5.17 -14.88 14.57
CA PHE A 73 4.02 -14.60 13.72
C PHE A 73 4.32 -13.47 12.71
N SER A 74 4.96 -12.39 13.17
CA SER A 74 5.31 -11.23 12.35
C SER A 74 6.71 -10.69 12.67
N CYS A 75 7.14 -9.68 11.93
CA CYS A 75 8.37 -8.90 12.18
C CYS A 75 8.05 -7.43 12.57
N SER A 76 6.78 -7.16 12.93
CA SER A 76 6.25 -5.79 13.10
C SER A 76 6.91 -4.99 14.21
N ASP A 77 7.40 -5.63 15.28
CA ASP A 77 8.10 -4.94 16.38
C ASP A 77 9.48 -4.46 15.96
N ARG A 78 10.23 -5.33 15.28
CA ARG A 78 11.55 -5.00 14.76
C ARG A 78 11.47 -3.93 13.67
N MET A 79 10.48 -4.06 12.78
CA MET A 79 10.21 -3.06 11.74
C MET A 79 9.80 -1.71 12.33
N PHE A 80 8.97 -1.69 13.37
CA PHE A 80 8.60 -0.46 14.07
C PHE A 80 9.84 0.27 14.61
N ALA A 81 10.69 -0.45 15.35
CA ALA A 81 11.93 0.11 15.89
C ALA A 81 12.86 0.63 14.79
N ALA A 82 13.00 -0.13 13.69
CA ALA A 82 13.79 0.28 12.53
C ALA A 82 13.24 1.54 11.84
N ASN A 83 11.91 1.66 11.74
CA ASN A 83 11.26 2.84 11.15
C ASN A 83 11.39 4.09 12.03
N VAL A 84 11.34 3.92 13.35
CA VAL A 84 11.58 5.00 14.32
C VAL A 84 13.06 5.37 14.37
N GLY A 85 13.97 4.41 14.11
CA GLY A 85 15.41 4.60 14.21
C GLY A 85 15.94 4.45 15.64
N ILE A 86 15.42 3.48 16.40
CA ILE A 86 15.84 3.16 17.77
C ILE A 86 16.29 1.70 17.89
N ASP A 87 17.10 1.43 18.92
CA ASP A 87 17.63 0.09 19.18
C ASP A 87 16.50 -0.92 19.43
N PHE A 88 16.65 -2.14 18.91
CA PHE A 88 15.67 -3.21 19.04
C PHE A 88 16.25 -4.44 19.73
N HIS A 89 15.47 -5.02 20.63
CA HIS A 89 15.77 -6.31 21.26
C HIS A 89 14.52 -7.19 21.36
N THR A 90 14.71 -8.50 21.37
CA THR A 90 13.68 -9.43 21.85
C THR A 90 13.64 -9.46 23.39
N PRO A 91 12.54 -9.93 24.02
CA PRO A 91 12.48 -10.08 25.47
C PRO A 91 13.61 -10.97 26.01
N GLU A 92 13.93 -12.06 25.31
CA GLU A 92 15.00 -12.98 25.68
C GLU A 92 16.39 -12.32 25.60
N GLU A 93 16.66 -11.57 24.53
CA GLU A 93 17.91 -10.80 24.39
C GLU A 93 18.04 -9.74 25.49
N TYR A 94 16.97 -8.99 25.76
CA TYR A 94 17.04 -7.84 26.65
C TYR A 94 17.03 -8.22 28.13
N PHE A 95 16.08 -9.07 28.55
CA PHE A 95 15.86 -9.40 29.95
C PHE A 95 16.66 -10.64 30.39
N LEU A 96 16.81 -11.63 29.52
CA LEU A 96 17.49 -12.89 29.84
C LEU A 96 18.95 -12.95 29.36
N LYS A 97 19.39 -11.94 28.60
CA LYS A 97 20.74 -11.84 28.02
C LYS A 97 21.09 -13.04 27.13
N GLU A 98 20.08 -13.63 26.50
CA GLU A 98 20.28 -14.68 25.51
C GLU A 98 20.96 -14.13 24.24
N LYS A 99 21.52 -15.05 23.45
CA LYS A 99 22.13 -14.69 22.16
C LYS A 99 21.04 -14.26 21.18
N VAL A 100 21.40 -13.29 20.32
CA VAL A 100 20.52 -12.82 19.25
C VAL A 100 20.15 -13.98 18.33
N ALA A 101 18.84 -14.17 18.15
CA ALA A 101 18.33 -15.17 17.23
C ALA A 101 18.35 -14.66 15.78
N PRO A 102 18.68 -15.50 14.78
CA PRO A 102 18.51 -15.14 13.38
C PRO A 102 17.06 -14.78 13.05
N PHE A 103 16.88 -13.75 12.22
CA PHE A 103 15.56 -13.27 11.81
C PHE A 103 15.51 -13.00 10.31
N GLN A 104 14.29 -12.82 9.81
CA GLN A 104 14.04 -12.33 8.45
C GLN A 104 13.04 -11.18 8.50
N TRP A 105 13.25 -10.16 7.67
CA TRP A 105 12.30 -9.04 7.54
C TRP A 105 10.95 -9.50 6.99
N ARG A 106 10.90 -10.54 6.13
CA ARG A 106 9.67 -11.04 5.50
C ARG A 106 8.87 -9.95 4.77
N SER A 107 9.58 -8.99 4.20
CA SER A 107 9.04 -7.87 3.45
C SER A 107 10.11 -7.39 2.47
N MET A 108 9.72 -6.60 1.48
CA MET A 108 10.66 -5.94 0.61
C MET A 108 11.48 -4.95 1.44
N ASP A 109 12.78 -4.86 1.16
CA ASP A 109 13.58 -3.77 1.68
C ASP A 109 13.29 -2.50 0.87
N PRO A 110 12.60 -1.50 1.46
CA PRO A 110 12.22 -0.30 0.72
C PRO A 110 13.44 0.55 0.33
N ASN A 111 14.52 0.53 1.10
CA ASN A 111 15.72 1.29 0.79
C ASN A 111 16.50 0.67 -0.37
N THR A 112 16.67 -0.65 -0.34
CA THR A 112 17.26 -1.39 -1.46
C THR A 112 16.40 -1.28 -2.72
N PHE A 113 15.06 -1.29 -2.58
CA PHE A 113 14.17 -1.06 -3.72
C PHE A 113 14.38 0.33 -4.34
N LEU A 114 14.40 1.39 -3.51
CA LEU A 114 14.61 2.75 -3.99
C LEU A 114 16.00 2.98 -4.57
N SER A 115 17.06 2.37 -4.02
CA SER A 115 18.42 2.52 -4.58
C SER A 115 18.54 1.93 -5.98
N ASN A 116 17.75 0.90 -6.27
CA ASN A 116 17.77 0.18 -7.55
C ASN A 116 16.68 0.66 -8.52
N ALA A 117 15.81 1.58 -8.09
CA ALA A 117 14.69 2.04 -8.88
C ALA A 117 15.16 2.91 -10.06
N GLU A 118 14.50 2.74 -11.20
CA GLU A 118 14.66 3.69 -12.31
C GLU A 118 14.16 5.08 -11.92
N LYS A 119 14.70 6.11 -12.59
CA LYS A 119 14.17 7.47 -12.45
C LYS A 119 12.92 7.65 -13.32
N PRO A 120 11.93 8.43 -12.87
CA PRO A 120 10.77 8.78 -13.68
C PRO A 120 11.20 9.43 -14.99
N LYS A 121 10.66 8.92 -16.11
CA LYS A 121 10.87 9.49 -17.44
C LYS A 121 9.65 10.31 -17.82
N LYS A 122 9.86 11.47 -18.46
CA LYS A 122 8.75 12.24 -19.04
C LYS A 122 8.12 11.38 -20.14
N ALA A 123 6.86 10.99 -19.93
CA ALA A 123 6.09 10.24 -20.91
C ALA A 123 4.74 10.94 -21.13
N GLN A 124 4.31 10.99 -22.39
CA GLN A 124 2.97 11.45 -22.75
C GLN A 124 2.07 10.22 -22.89
N HIS A 125 1.09 10.09 -22.01
CA HIS A 125 0.13 8.97 -22.05
C HIS A 125 -1.25 9.36 -22.56
N HIS A 126 -1.65 10.63 -22.51
CA HIS A 126 -2.96 11.06 -23.00
C HIS A 126 -2.99 11.16 -24.54
N SER A 127 -4.16 10.92 -25.13
CA SER A 127 -4.45 11.25 -26.53
C SER A 127 -5.10 12.63 -26.68
N ASN A 128 -4.89 13.27 -27.83
CA ASN A 128 -5.62 14.46 -28.28
C ASN A 128 -6.96 14.11 -28.96
N LYS A 129 -7.19 12.83 -29.26
CA LYS A 129 -8.46 12.31 -29.78
C LYS A 129 -9.27 11.71 -28.63
N GLN A 130 -10.58 11.73 -28.77
CA GLN A 130 -11.46 11.07 -27.82
C GLN A 130 -11.14 9.56 -27.75
N GLU A 131 -11.02 9.04 -26.53
CA GLU A 131 -10.71 7.62 -26.31
C GLU A 131 -11.28 7.11 -24.99
N LEU A 132 -11.26 5.79 -24.83
CA LEU A 132 -11.51 5.13 -23.55
C LEU A 132 -10.27 4.37 -23.11
N VAL A 133 -9.81 4.62 -21.90
CA VAL A 133 -8.67 3.94 -21.29
C VAL A 133 -9.15 3.02 -20.18
N VAL A 134 -8.73 1.76 -20.22
CA VAL A 134 -8.99 0.75 -19.19
C VAL A 134 -7.71 0.50 -18.40
N MET A 135 -7.70 0.86 -17.11
CA MET A 135 -6.61 0.49 -16.22
C MET A 135 -6.76 -0.97 -15.79
N CYS A 136 -5.69 -1.75 -15.79
CA CYS A 136 -5.67 -3.14 -15.35
C CYS A 136 -4.52 -3.33 -14.37
N GLY A 137 -4.76 -3.92 -13.20
CA GLY A 137 -3.71 -4.09 -12.19
C GLY A 137 -4.25 -4.43 -10.81
N CYS A 138 -3.44 -5.09 -9.99
CA CYS A 138 -3.83 -5.50 -8.64
C CYS A 138 -4.25 -4.30 -7.77
N PRO A 139 -5.06 -4.49 -6.72
CA PRO A 139 -5.32 -3.42 -5.77
C PRO A 139 -4.02 -2.78 -5.26
N ALA A 140 -4.04 -1.48 -4.95
CA ALA A 140 -2.86 -0.72 -4.50
C ALA A 140 -1.65 -0.67 -5.48
N SER A 141 -1.79 -1.10 -6.74
CA SER A 141 -0.74 -1.04 -7.78
C SER A 141 -0.41 0.37 -8.32
N GLY A 142 -0.85 1.45 -7.67
CA GLY A 142 -0.62 2.83 -8.14
C GLY A 142 -1.50 3.32 -9.31
N LYS A 143 -2.52 2.58 -9.78
CA LYS A 143 -3.42 3.00 -10.88
C LYS A 143 -4.00 4.41 -10.71
N SER A 144 -4.59 4.70 -9.55
CA SER A 144 -5.22 5.99 -9.28
C SER A 144 -4.21 7.14 -9.22
N THR A 145 -2.98 6.88 -8.79
CA THR A 145 -1.88 7.86 -8.85
C THR A 145 -1.43 8.09 -10.29
N PHE A 146 -1.25 7.01 -11.05
CA PHE A 146 -0.88 7.08 -12.47
C PHE A 146 -1.92 7.87 -13.28
N ARG A 147 -3.22 7.56 -13.13
CA ARG A 147 -4.28 8.28 -13.86
C ARG A 147 -4.36 9.75 -13.48
N ARG A 148 -4.17 10.08 -12.19
CA ARG A 148 -4.12 11.47 -11.70
C ARG A 148 -2.99 12.26 -12.36
N ARG A 149 -1.77 11.72 -12.38
CA ARG A 149 -0.60 12.42 -12.91
C ARG A 149 -0.66 12.63 -14.42
N TYR A 150 -1.13 11.62 -15.15
CA TYR A 150 -0.97 11.60 -16.61
C TYR A 150 -2.23 11.93 -17.41
N PHE A 151 -3.42 11.89 -16.81
CA PHE A 151 -4.68 12.07 -17.55
C PHE A 151 -5.65 13.08 -16.93
N GLU A 152 -5.67 13.26 -15.61
CA GLU A 152 -6.66 14.12 -14.94
C GLU A 152 -6.55 15.58 -15.39
N LYS A 153 -5.34 16.11 -15.51
CA LYS A 153 -5.08 17.46 -16.06
C LYS A 153 -5.49 17.64 -17.52
N HIS A 154 -5.77 16.55 -18.23
CA HIS A 154 -6.21 16.54 -19.64
C HIS A 154 -7.72 16.31 -19.78
N GLY A 155 -8.49 16.41 -18.68
CA GLY A 155 -9.96 16.45 -18.73
C GLY A 155 -10.64 15.09 -18.91
N TYR A 156 -9.94 13.99 -18.65
CA TYR A 156 -10.53 12.64 -18.72
C TYR A 156 -11.58 12.46 -17.62
N GLN A 157 -12.77 11.98 -17.99
CA GLN A 157 -13.78 11.57 -17.02
C GLN A 157 -13.35 10.23 -16.40
N VAL A 158 -13.21 10.21 -15.08
CA VAL A 158 -12.89 8.98 -14.36
C VAL A 158 -14.17 8.26 -13.95
N VAL A 159 -14.20 6.96 -14.19
CA VAL A 159 -15.21 6.05 -13.68
C VAL A 159 -14.54 5.01 -12.80
N ASN A 160 -15.00 4.88 -11.56
CA ASN A 160 -14.40 4.00 -10.55
C ASN A 160 -15.52 3.43 -9.67
N ARG A 161 -15.54 2.12 -9.52
CA ARG A 161 -16.55 1.38 -8.76
C ARG A 161 -16.53 1.70 -7.28
N ASP A 162 -15.37 1.97 -6.69
CA ASP A 162 -15.25 2.30 -5.26
C ASP A 162 -16.00 3.61 -4.93
N THR A 163 -15.99 4.57 -5.86
CA THR A 163 -16.71 5.85 -5.71
C THR A 163 -18.16 5.82 -6.21
N MET A 164 -18.46 5.00 -7.23
CA MET A 164 -19.78 4.96 -7.88
C MET A 164 -20.65 3.79 -7.38
N GLY A 165 -20.11 2.86 -6.60
CA GLY A 165 -20.77 1.70 -6.01
C GLY A 165 -20.85 0.47 -6.92
N THR A 166 -21.49 0.60 -8.10
CA THR A 166 -21.76 -0.56 -8.99
C THR A 166 -21.15 -0.40 -10.37
N MET A 167 -20.77 -1.52 -10.99
CA MET A 167 -20.26 -1.53 -12.37
C MET A 167 -21.26 -0.94 -13.37
N VAL A 168 -22.56 -1.19 -13.17
CA VAL A 168 -23.63 -0.62 -14.00
C VAL A 168 -23.59 0.92 -13.98
N LYS A 169 -23.38 1.52 -12.80
CA LYS A 169 -23.24 2.98 -12.67
C LYS A 169 -21.96 3.48 -13.37
N CYS A 170 -20.83 2.77 -13.23
CA CYS A 170 -19.59 3.12 -13.93
C CYS A 170 -19.76 3.10 -15.47
N VAL A 171 -20.38 2.04 -16.00
CA VAL A 171 -20.60 1.90 -17.45
C VAL A 171 -21.59 2.94 -17.96
N LYS A 172 -22.64 3.26 -17.18
CA LYS A 172 -23.58 4.34 -17.53
C LYS A 172 -22.85 5.70 -17.61
N ALA A 173 -22.07 6.04 -16.58
CA ALA A 173 -21.31 7.29 -16.55
C ALA A 173 -20.29 7.36 -17.71
N ALA A 174 -19.64 6.24 -18.05
CA ALA A 174 -18.74 6.16 -19.20
C ALA A 174 -19.47 6.46 -20.52
N LYS A 175 -20.65 5.86 -20.74
CA LYS A 175 -21.48 6.11 -21.93
C LYS A 175 -21.88 7.57 -22.06
N GLU A 176 -22.33 8.18 -20.97
CA GLU A 176 -22.74 9.59 -20.94
C GLU A 176 -21.56 10.53 -21.24
N ALA A 177 -20.41 10.28 -20.62
CA ALA A 177 -19.20 11.05 -20.86
C ALA A 177 -18.72 10.95 -22.31
N VAL A 178 -18.70 9.74 -22.87
CA VAL A 178 -18.33 9.51 -24.27
C VAL A 178 -19.32 10.20 -25.22
N LYS A 179 -20.63 10.13 -24.96
CA LYS A 179 -21.64 10.84 -25.77
C LYS A 179 -21.43 12.36 -25.75
N ASN A 180 -20.93 12.90 -24.65
CA ASN A 180 -20.63 14.32 -24.49
C ASN A 180 -19.22 14.71 -24.98
N GLY A 181 -18.56 13.87 -25.77
CA GLY A 181 -17.25 14.16 -26.37
C GLY A 181 -16.05 14.06 -25.42
N LYS A 182 -16.23 13.55 -24.18
CA LYS A 182 -15.13 13.38 -23.23
C LYS A 182 -14.43 12.05 -23.42
N SER A 183 -13.10 12.03 -23.22
CA SER A 183 -12.36 10.79 -23.00
C SER A 183 -12.64 10.23 -21.60
N VAL A 184 -12.56 8.91 -21.44
CA VAL A 184 -12.90 8.22 -20.19
C VAL A 184 -11.75 7.35 -19.71
N ILE A 185 -11.55 7.29 -18.39
CA ILE A 185 -10.68 6.29 -17.73
C ILE A 185 -11.51 5.43 -16.80
N ALA A 186 -11.48 4.12 -17.04
CA ALA A 186 -11.98 3.11 -16.11
C ALA A 186 -10.89 2.71 -15.11
N ASP A 187 -10.88 3.36 -13.94
CA ASP A 187 -9.93 3.14 -12.84
C ASP A 187 -10.47 2.09 -11.85
N ASN A 188 -10.65 0.86 -12.34
CA ASN A 188 -10.95 -0.31 -11.54
C ASN A 188 -9.76 -1.29 -11.60
N THR A 189 -9.84 -2.43 -10.90
CA THR A 189 -8.82 -3.48 -11.02
C THR A 189 -8.87 -4.22 -12.36
N ASN A 190 -10.08 -4.40 -12.92
CA ASN A 190 -10.34 -5.00 -14.24
C ASN A 190 -9.57 -6.32 -14.53
N PRO A 191 -9.65 -7.32 -13.63
CA PRO A 191 -8.77 -8.50 -13.68
C PRO A 191 -8.99 -9.40 -14.89
N SER A 192 -10.23 -9.58 -15.36
CA SER A 192 -10.58 -10.53 -16.42
C SER A 192 -11.08 -9.86 -17.70
N ALA A 193 -11.10 -10.59 -18.82
CA ALA A 193 -11.70 -10.11 -20.07
C ALA A 193 -13.18 -9.75 -19.88
N ALA A 194 -13.91 -10.55 -19.08
CA ALA A 194 -15.30 -10.27 -18.73
C ALA A 194 -15.45 -8.93 -17.96
N ALA A 195 -14.51 -8.59 -17.06
CA ALA A 195 -14.55 -7.32 -16.33
C ALA A 195 -14.25 -6.10 -17.22
N ARG A 196 -13.48 -6.30 -18.29
CA ARG A 196 -13.09 -5.25 -19.25
C ARG A 196 -14.13 -5.05 -20.35
N LYS A 197 -14.89 -6.10 -20.68
CA LYS A 197 -15.81 -6.17 -21.83
C LYS A 197 -16.76 -4.98 -21.93
N ASP A 198 -17.44 -4.60 -20.85
CA ASP A 198 -18.44 -3.53 -20.91
C ASP A 198 -17.84 -2.18 -21.32
N PHE A 199 -16.63 -1.86 -20.87
CA PHE A 199 -15.95 -0.62 -21.26
C PHE A 199 -15.46 -0.66 -22.71
N ILE A 200 -14.96 -1.81 -23.15
CA ILE A 200 -14.56 -2.00 -24.56
C ILE A 200 -15.79 -1.84 -25.48
N ASP A 201 -16.93 -2.42 -25.10
CA ASP A 201 -18.17 -2.30 -25.86
C ASP A 201 -18.67 -0.84 -25.92
N VAL A 202 -18.45 -0.03 -24.88
CA VAL A 202 -18.75 1.42 -24.91
C VAL A 202 -17.90 2.13 -25.96
N ALA A 203 -16.60 1.91 -25.97
CA ALA A 203 -15.69 2.52 -26.94
C ALA A 203 -16.02 2.08 -28.38
N LYS A 204 -16.24 0.78 -28.58
CA LYS A 204 -16.59 0.19 -29.88
C LYS A 204 -17.89 0.78 -30.45
N LYS A 205 -18.94 0.91 -29.63
CA LYS A 205 -20.22 1.49 -30.06
C LYS A 205 -20.11 2.98 -30.41
N ALA A 206 -19.22 3.71 -29.76
CA ALA A 206 -18.96 5.11 -30.05
C ALA A 206 -17.95 5.33 -31.20
N GLY A 207 -17.34 4.26 -31.72
CA GLY A 207 -16.33 4.35 -32.78
C GLY A 207 -15.02 5.01 -32.34
N ILE A 208 -14.69 4.97 -31.04
CA ILE A 208 -13.46 5.55 -30.48
C ILE A 208 -12.46 4.46 -30.08
N PRO A 209 -11.14 4.76 -30.07
CA PRO A 209 -10.13 3.82 -29.59
C PRO A 209 -10.35 3.43 -28.13
N CYS A 210 -10.10 2.16 -27.82
CA CYS A 210 -10.01 1.64 -26.46
C CYS A 210 -8.56 1.22 -26.20
N ARG A 211 -7.88 1.78 -25.19
CA ARG A 211 -6.52 1.38 -24.79
C ARG A 211 -6.50 0.76 -23.42
N CYS A 212 -5.57 -0.17 -23.18
CA CYS A 212 -5.38 -0.79 -21.88
C CYS A 212 -4.01 -0.43 -21.31
N TYR A 213 -3.98 -0.02 -20.03
CA TYR A 213 -2.76 0.18 -19.28
C TYR A 213 -2.64 -0.88 -18.19
N VAL A 214 -1.63 -1.75 -18.29
CA VAL A 214 -1.41 -2.87 -17.38
C VAL A 214 -0.33 -2.50 -16.37
N MET A 215 -0.71 -2.31 -15.11
CA MET A 215 0.22 -2.03 -14.03
C MET A 215 0.94 -3.32 -13.62
N LYS A 216 2.26 -3.38 -13.85
CA LYS A 216 3.11 -4.53 -13.54
C LYS A 216 3.66 -4.53 -12.11
N THR A 217 3.06 -3.76 -11.21
CA THR A 217 3.48 -3.70 -9.80
C THR A 217 3.45 -5.11 -9.20
N PRO A 218 4.60 -5.64 -8.73
CA PRO A 218 4.64 -6.93 -8.06
C PRO A 218 3.74 -6.95 -6.82
N LEU A 219 3.20 -8.13 -6.47
CA LEU A 219 2.27 -8.26 -5.36
C LEU A 219 2.86 -7.76 -4.04
N GLU A 220 4.11 -8.11 -3.74
CA GLU A 220 4.82 -7.68 -2.54
C GLU A 220 4.91 -6.14 -2.45
N LEU A 221 5.27 -5.48 -3.55
CA LEU A 221 5.27 -4.02 -3.63
C LEU A 221 3.87 -3.43 -3.49
N ALA A 222 2.84 -4.08 -4.04
CA ALA A 222 1.46 -3.63 -3.86
C ALA A 222 1.00 -3.71 -2.38
N HIS A 223 1.45 -4.71 -1.61
CA HIS A 223 1.23 -4.76 -0.16
C HIS A 223 1.95 -3.62 0.57
N HIS A 224 3.20 -3.35 0.21
CA HIS A 224 3.95 -2.21 0.74
C HIS A 224 3.21 -0.89 0.47
N LEU A 225 2.84 -0.63 -0.78
CA LEU A 225 2.09 0.56 -1.19
C LEU A 225 0.72 0.68 -0.51
N ASN A 226 0.07 -0.43 -0.20
CA ASN A 226 -1.22 -0.44 0.51
C ASN A 226 -1.07 0.12 1.93
N LEU A 227 0.05 -0.17 2.61
CA LEU A 227 0.38 0.39 3.91
C LEU A 227 0.84 1.85 3.81
N VAL A 228 1.75 2.15 2.88
CA VAL A 228 2.23 3.52 2.62
C VAL A 228 1.04 4.46 2.33
N ARG A 229 0.09 4.05 1.49
CA ARG A 229 -1.12 4.84 1.18
C ARG A 229 -1.99 5.10 2.42
N GLN A 230 -2.11 4.12 3.32
CA GLN A 230 -2.88 4.32 4.56
C GLN A 230 -2.19 5.36 5.44
N ASN A 231 -0.87 5.29 5.60
CA ASN A 231 -0.11 6.22 6.43
C ASN A 231 -0.08 7.62 5.80
N GLN A 232 0.12 7.72 4.49
CA GLN A 232 0.08 8.99 3.74
C GLN A 232 -1.26 9.73 3.91
N THR A 233 -2.35 8.99 4.11
CA THR A 233 -3.69 9.57 4.27
C THR A 233 -4.17 9.57 5.71
N GLU A 234 -3.29 9.31 6.68
CA GLU A 234 -3.64 9.24 8.10
C GLU A 234 -4.88 8.36 8.35
N GLY A 235 -4.96 7.24 7.64
CA GLY A 235 -6.05 6.26 7.75
C GLY A 235 -7.38 6.64 7.09
N GLN A 236 -7.49 7.79 6.42
CA GLN A 236 -8.68 8.11 5.61
C GLN A 236 -8.91 7.06 4.53
N VAL A 237 -7.83 6.55 3.93
CA VAL A 237 -7.89 5.42 3.03
C VAL A 237 -7.54 4.13 3.77
N ARG A 238 -8.52 3.22 3.87
CA ARG A 238 -8.31 1.92 4.49
C ARG A 238 -7.43 1.02 3.64
N ARG A 239 -6.70 0.11 4.31
CA ARG A 239 -5.96 -0.97 3.64
C ARG A 239 -6.94 -1.89 2.92
N ILE A 240 -6.54 -2.32 1.73
CA ILE A 240 -7.18 -3.45 1.05
C ILE A 240 -6.78 -4.73 1.80
N PRO A 241 -7.73 -5.58 2.24
CA PRO A 241 -7.40 -6.86 2.85
C PRO A 241 -6.84 -7.86 1.83
N ASP A 242 -6.07 -8.85 2.29
CA ASP A 242 -5.43 -9.87 1.44
C ASP A 242 -6.41 -10.62 0.54
N VAL A 243 -7.63 -10.85 1.01
CA VAL A 243 -8.68 -11.47 0.19
C VAL A 243 -8.91 -10.71 -1.12
N GLY A 244 -8.78 -9.38 -1.12
CA GLY A 244 -8.90 -8.56 -2.32
C GLY A 244 -7.77 -8.82 -3.33
N PHE A 245 -6.54 -9.00 -2.84
CA PHE A 245 -5.40 -9.36 -3.68
C PHE A 245 -5.53 -10.79 -4.22
N HIS A 246 -5.95 -11.74 -3.38
CA HIS A 246 -6.17 -13.12 -3.80
C HIS A 246 -7.28 -13.25 -4.85
N VAL A 247 -8.41 -12.54 -4.66
CA VAL A 247 -9.51 -12.51 -5.62
C VAL A 247 -9.06 -11.90 -6.94
N TYR A 248 -8.26 -10.82 -6.91
CA TYR A 248 -7.68 -10.27 -8.13
C TYR A 248 -6.82 -11.31 -8.85
N ARG A 249 -5.86 -11.93 -8.14
CA ARG A 249 -4.92 -12.90 -8.73
C ARG A 249 -5.63 -14.10 -9.32
N LYS A 250 -6.65 -14.62 -8.63
CA LYS A 250 -7.46 -15.77 -9.09
C LYS A 250 -8.19 -15.48 -10.40
N ASN A 251 -8.64 -14.24 -10.59
CA ASN A 251 -9.44 -13.84 -11.75
C ASN A 251 -8.62 -13.14 -12.83
N PHE A 252 -7.31 -13.01 -12.66
CA PHE A 252 -6.48 -12.23 -13.58
C PHE A 252 -6.28 -12.98 -14.90
N GLU A 253 -6.68 -12.33 -15.99
CA GLU A 253 -6.43 -12.74 -17.37
C GLU A 253 -5.70 -11.58 -18.04
N ALA A 254 -4.50 -11.84 -18.55
CA ALA A 254 -3.68 -10.82 -19.23
C ALA A 254 -4.48 -10.20 -20.39
N PRO A 255 -4.53 -8.85 -20.51
CA PRO A 255 -5.24 -8.21 -21.60
C PRO A 255 -4.68 -8.60 -22.98
N THR A 256 -5.55 -8.81 -23.94
CA THR A 256 -5.17 -9.16 -25.32
C THR A 256 -5.86 -8.27 -26.34
N LYS A 257 -5.23 -8.07 -27.51
CA LYS A 257 -5.81 -7.24 -28.59
C LYS A 257 -7.13 -7.81 -29.11
N THR A 258 -7.34 -9.12 -29.03
CA THR A 258 -8.57 -9.79 -29.46
C THR A 258 -9.79 -9.40 -28.64
N GLU A 259 -9.61 -8.87 -27.43
CA GLU A 259 -10.71 -8.29 -26.64
C GLU A 259 -11.29 -7.03 -27.29
N GLY A 260 -10.53 -6.34 -28.15
CA GLY A 260 -10.93 -5.09 -28.82
C GLY A 260 -10.10 -3.87 -28.42
N PHE A 261 -8.95 -4.05 -27.76
CA PHE A 261 -8.01 -2.97 -27.48
C PHE A 261 -7.22 -2.56 -28.72
N SER A 262 -7.17 -1.25 -28.97
CA SER A 262 -6.32 -0.64 -30.00
C SER A 262 -4.83 -0.68 -29.61
N GLU A 263 -4.53 -0.52 -28.32
CA GLU A 263 -3.18 -0.57 -27.76
C GLU A 263 -3.24 -1.18 -26.35
N ILE A 264 -2.20 -1.92 -25.98
CA ILE A 264 -1.99 -2.43 -24.62
C ILE A 264 -0.59 -1.99 -24.22
N THR A 265 -0.49 -1.20 -23.16
CA THR A 265 0.74 -0.65 -22.64
C THR A 265 1.00 -1.22 -21.25
N GLU A 266 2.14 -1.86 -21.07
CA GLU A 266 2.59 -2.32 -19.76
C GLU A 266 3.35 -1.19 -19.05
N ILE A 267 3.04 -0.98 -17.77
CA ILE A 267 3.61 0.06 -16.93
C ILE A 267 4.32 -0.59 -15.75
N ASP A 268 5.64 -0.53 -15.76
CA ASP A 268 6.46 -0.87 -14.61
C ASP A 268 6.29 0.18 -13.50
N PHE A 269 6.38 -0.27 -12.23
CA PHE A 269 6.31 0.67 -11.11
C PHE A 269 7.61 1.44 -11.00
N ILE A 270 7.52 2.76 -11.10
CA ILE A 270 8.64 3.68 -10.89
C ILE A 270 8.26 4.62 -9.74
N PRO A 271 9.04 4.66 -8.64
CA PRO A 271 8.84 5.62 -7.56
C PRO A 271 8.95 7.05 -8.08
N ASP A 272 7.95 7.85 -7.76
CA ASP A 272 7.88 9.26 -8.11
C ASP A 272 7.08 9.93 -7.01
N PHE A 273 7.73 10.72 -6.17
CA PHE A 273 7.18 11.24 -4.92
C PHE A 273 6.83 12.72 -5.07
N ASP A 274 5.66 13.12 -4.58
CA ASP A 274 5.23 14.53 -4.68
C ASP A 274 6.02 15.42 -3.70
N ASN A 275 6.56 14.84 -2.63
CA ASN A 275 7.37 15.52 -1.62
C ASN A 275 8.27 14.53 -0.83
N LYS A 276 9.16 15.07 0.02
CA LYS A 276 10.07 14.26 0.85
C LYS A 276 9.36 13.40 1.91
N SER A 277 8.18 13.82 2.38
CA SER A 277 7.40 13.06 3.36
C SER A 277 6.89 11.77 2.74
N ASP A 278 6.40 11.81 1.50
CA ASP A 278 5.97 10.63 0.75
C ASP A 278 7.12 9.64 0.53
N GLU A 279 8.31 10.15 0.19
CA GLU A 279 9.51 9.33 0.07
C GLU A 279 9.89 8.70 1.42
N SER A 280 9.84 9.48 2.51
CA SER A 280 10.12 8.99 3.86
C SER A 280 9.15 7.89 4.29
N LEU A 281 7.85 8.03 3.96
CA LEU A 281 6.85 7.00 4.23
C LEU A 281 7.10 5.73 3.41
N PHE A 282 7.51 5.85 2.15
CA PHE A 282 7.90 4.70 1.35
C PHE A 282 9.14 3.99 1.92
N ARG A 283 10.10 4.73 2.49
CA ARG A 283 11.30 4.16 3.11
C ARG A 283 11.02 3.35 4.39
N GLN A 284 9.81 3.43 4.95
CA GLN A 284 9.45 2.64 6.12
C GLN A 284 9.24 1.16 5.75
N TRP A 285 9.78 0.27 6.56
CA TRP A 285 9.44 -1.14 6.53
C TRP A 285 7.93 -1.32 6.75
N THR A 286 7.32 -2.18 5.94
CA THR A 286 5.90 -2.48 6.00
C THR A 286 5.70 -3.96 6.24
N ASP A 287 4.76 -4.32 7.10
CA ASP A 287 4.41 -5.71 7.33
C ASP A 287 3.36 -6.15 6.30
N SER A 288 3.61 -7.29 5.66
CA SER A 288 2.70 -7.94 4.72
C SER A 288 1.90 -9.07 5.37
N ALA A 289 2.15 -9.37 6.66
CA ALA A 289 1.51 -10.43 7.43
C ALA A 289 0.27 -9.97 8.22
#